data_AF-A0A9E1UXH8-F1
#
_entry.id   AF-A0A9E1UXH8-F1
#
_cell.length_a   1.000
_cell.length_b   1.000
_cell.length_c   1.000
_cell.angle_alpha   90.00
_cell.angle_beta   90.00
_cell.angle_gamma   90.00
#
_symmetry.space_group_name_H-M   'P 1'
#
loop_
_entity.id
_entity.type
_entity.pdbx_description
1 polymer ?
#
loop_
_entity_poly.entity_id
_entity_poly.type
_entity_poly.pdbx_seq_one_letter_code
_entity_poly.pdbx_strand_id
1 'polypeptide(L)'
;MAHIDKTPVCRDRVRRIARGFGWVDHRLVREHYVEKCSQGALALYLFLVTVADTEGLSWWGERSLASRLGMEADRLRQARAELEAADLVAFEPPVWQVLGLRGDDR
;
A
#
# COMPACT_ATOMS: atom_id res chain seq x y z
N MET A 1 24.75 21.80 10.35
CA MET A 1 23.40 21.23 10.25
C MET A 1 22.48 22.03 11.16
N ALA A 2 21.37 22.54 10.66
CA ALA A 2 20.38 23.21 11.51
C ALA A 2 19.76 22.18 12.47
N HIS A 3 19.61 22.54 13.74
CA HIS A 3 18.87 21.76 14.71
C HIS A 3 17.38 21.81 14.33
N ILE A 4 16.74 20.65 14.16
CA ILE A 4 15.31 20.56 13.88
C ILE A 4 14.63 20.07 15.17
N ASP A 5 13.87 20.94 15.80
CA ASP A 5 13.01 20.57 16.93
C ASP A 5 11.80 19.75 16.44
N LYS A 6 11.88 18.44 16.60
CA LYS A 6 10.83 17.49 16.20
C LYS A 6 9.69 17.47 17.22
N THR A 7 8.82 18.48 17.19
CA THR A 7 7.57 18.47 17.98
C THR A 7 6.34 18.26 17.08
N PRO A 8 5.34 17.46 17.50
CA PRO A 8 4.11 17.31 16.73
C PRO A 8 3.41 18.67 16.53
N VAL A 9 3.03 18.96 15.29
CA VAL A 9 2.32 20.21 14.93
C VAL A 9 0.93 20.26 15.59
N CYS A 10 0.21 19.12 15.60
CA CYS A 10 -1.12 18.99 16.20
C CYS A 10 -1.04 18.04 17.41
N ARG A 11 -0.73 18.59 18.59
CA ARG A 11 -0.37 17.80 19.79
C ARG A 11 -1.52 16.99 20.38
N ASP A 12 -2.75 17.44 20.17
CA ASP A 12 -3.99 16.80 20.59
C ASP A 12 -4.42 15.63 19.68
N ARG A 13 -3.81 15.51 18.49
CA ARG A 13 -4.16 14.50 17.47
C ARG A 13 -2.97 13.63 17.07
N VAL A 14 -2.13 13.27 18.04
CA VAL A 14 -1.05 12.31 17.81
C VAL A 14 -1.65 10.94 17.47
N ARG A 15 -1.26 10.38 16.32
CA ARG A 15 -1.76 9.08 15.83
C ARG A 15 -1.55 7.99 16.87
N ARG A 16 -2.50 7.05 16.93
CA ARG A 16 -2.40 5.80 17.70
C ARG A 16 -2.79 4.64 16.80
N ILE A 17 -2.21 3.47 17.03
CA ILE A 17 -2.59 2.25 16.32
C ILE A 17 -3.94 1.80 16.86
N ALA A 18 -4.95 1.74 15.99
CA ALA A 18 -6.29 1.26 16.33
C ALA A 18 -6.38 -0.27 16.23
N ARG A 19 -7.48 -0.87 16.72
CA ARG A 19 -7.79 -2.29 16.41
C ARG A 19 -8.10 -2.42 14.92
N GLY A 20 -7.55 -3.45 14.28
CA GLY A 20 -7.73 -3.70 12.83
C GLY A 20 -6.85 -2.81 11.94
N PHE A 21 -5.60 -2.56 12.35
CA PHE A 21 -4.65 -1.74 11.61
C PHE A 21 -3.82 -2.59 10.63
N GLY A 22 -3.83 -2.19 9.35
CA GLY A 22 -2.84 -2.61 8.36
C GLY A 22 -1.58 -1.75 8.44
N TRP A 23 -0.40 -2.33 8.22
CA TRP A 23 0.88 -1.64 8.29
C TRP A 23 1.51 -1.52 6.89
N VAL A 24 2.12 -0.38 6.60
CA VAL A 24 2.93 -0.18 5.38
C VAL A 24 4.39 -0.27 5.79
N ASP A 25 5.16 -1.14 5.15
CA ASP A 25 6.59 -1.26 5.43
C ASP A 25 7.31 0.05 5.09
N HIS A 26 8.13 0.56 6.01
CA HIS A 26 9.01 1.70 5.75
C HIS A 26 9.99 1.44 4.59
N ARG A 27 10.31 0.17 4.32
CA ARG A 27 11.13 -0.28 3.19
C ARG A 27 10.52 0.10 1.85
N LEU A 28 9.20 0.31 1.75
CA LEU A 28 8.55 0.82 0.53
C LEU A 28 9.21 2.11 0.03
N VAL A 29 9.56 3.01 0.95
CA VAL A 29 10.25 4.26 0.64
C VAL A 29 11.77 4.07 0.66
N ARG A 30 12.29 3.42 1.71
CA ARG A 30 13.75 3.29 1.92
C ARG A 30 14.44 2.51 0.80
N GLU A 31 13.75 1.56 0.18
CA GLU A 31 14.26 0.70 -0.88
C GLU A 31 13.70 1.07 -2.27
N HIS A 32 13.18 2.28 -2.40
CA HIS A 32 12.77 2.90 -3.65
C HIS A 32 11.68 2.14 -4.44
N TYR A 33 10.74 1.49 -3.74
CA TYR A 33 9.57 0.88 -4.41
C TYR A 33 8.57 1.94 -4.87
N VAL A 34 8.47 3.07 -4.16
CA VAL A 34 7.58 4.18 -4.53
C VAL A 34 7.86 4.70 -5.93
N GLU A 35 9.13 4.80 -6.31
CA GLU A 35 9.60 5.30 -7.60
C GLU A 35 9.35 4.33 -8.76
N LYS A 36 9.05 3.05 -8.46
CA LYS A 36 8.72 2.02 -9.45
C LYS A 36 7.24 2.00 -9.82
N CYS A 37 6.40 2.73 -9.09
CA CYS A 37 4.94 2.64 -9.20
C CYS A 37 4.34 4.00 -9.55
N SER A 38 3.30 3.99 -10.39
CA SER A 38 2.48 5.17 -10.59
C SER A 38 1.72 5.55 -9.32
N GLN A 39 1.22 6.79 -9.27
CA GLN A 39 0.31 7.24 -8.22
C GLN A 39 -0.93 6.31 -8.09
N GLY A 40 -1.38 5.72 -9.20
CA GLY A 40 -2.51 4.80 -9.19
C GLY A 40 -2.17 3.46 -8.54
N ALA A 41 -1.01 2.90 -8.89
CA ALA A 41 -0.47 1.70 -8.24
C ALA A 41 -0.28 1.90 -6.73
N LEU A 42 0.28 3.04 -6.31
CA LEU A 42 0.48 3.33 -4.89
C LEU A 42 -0.84 3.51 -4.12
N ALA A 43 -1.84 4.13 -4.73
CA ALA A 43 -3.17 4.24 -4.12
C ALA A 43 -3.85 2.87 -3.98
N LEU A 44 -3.72 2.00 -4.98
CA LEU A 44 -4.20 0.62 -4.92
C LEU A 44 -3.48 -0.17 -3.82
N TYR A 45 -2.14 -0.11 -3.77
CA TYR A 45 -1.35 -0.77 -2.73
C TYR A 45 -1.74 -0.33 -1.32
N LEU A 46 -1.85 0.98 -1.09
CA LEU A 46 -2.29 1.53 0.20
C LEU A 46 -3.69 1.01 0.58
N PHE A 47 -4.63 0.97 -0.37
CA PHE A 47 -5.95 0.42 -0.10
C PHE A 47 -5.85 -1.05 0.32
N LEU A 48 -5.15 -1.88 -0.45
CA LEU A 48 -4.99 -3.32 -0.19
C LEU A 48 -4.35 -3.58 1.18
N VAL A 49 -3.30 -2.83 1.56
CA VAL A 49 -2.67 -2.93 2.89
C VAL A 49 -3.66 -2.67 4.02
N THR A 50 -4.60 -1.75 3.85
CA THR A 50 -5.56 -1.42 4.92
C THR A 50 -6.68 -2.44 5.08
N VAL A 51 -6.94 -3.26 4.07
CA VAL A 51 -8.06 -4.22 4.05
C VAL A 51 -7.62 -5.67 4.06
N ALA A 52 -6.31 -5.91 3.91
CA ALA A 52 -5.73 -7.23 3.97
C ALA A 52 -5.79 -7.81 5.39
N ASP A 53 -5.92 -9.14 5.47
CA ASP A 53 -5.77 -9.86 6.73
C ASP A 53 -4.30 -10.03 7.14
N THR A 54 -4.05 -10.85 8.17
CA THR A 54 -2.71 -11.11 8.70
C THR A 54 -1.78 -11.82 7.72
N GLU A 55 -2.32 -12.45 6.68
CA GLU A 55 -1.55 -13.13 5.62
C GLU A 55 -1.41 -12.26 4.37
N GLY A 56 -1.89 -11.02 4.42
CA GLY A 56 -1.85 -10.08 3.29
C GLY A 56 -3.01 -10.27 2.31
N LEU A 57 -4.03 -11.07 2.64
CA LEU A 57 -5.08 -11.46 1.68
C LEU A 57 -6.27 -10.52 1.69
N SER A 58 -6.86 -10.27 0.52
CA SER A 58 -8.16 -9.60 0.39
C SER A 58 -8.97 -10.10 -0.82
N TRP A 59 -10.30 -9.94 -0.76
CA TRP A 59 -11.25 -10.44 -1.77
C TRP A 59 -12.00 -9.32 -2.52
N TRP A 60 -11.40 -8.14 -2.63
CA TRP A 60 -12.05 -7.02 -3.31
C TRP A 60 -12.11 -7.23 -4.82
N GLY A 61 -13.29 -7.12 -5.43
CA GLY A 61 -13.40 -7.13 -6.90
C GLY A 61 -12.79 -5.87 -7.54
N GLU A 62 -12.15 -6.02 -8.69
CA GLU A 62 -11.51 -4.92 -9.44
C GLU A 62 -12.45 -3.73 -9.66
N ARG A 63 -13.73 -3.97 -10.01
CA ARG A 63 -14.73 -2.91 -10.22
C ARG A 63 -14.97 -2.09 -8.95
N SER A 64 -15.05 -2.74 -7.80
CA SER A 64 -15.26 -2.09 -6.51
C SER A 64 -14.04 -1.26 -6.10
N LEU A 65 -12.83 -1.78 -6.35
CA LEU A 65 -11.60 -1.03 -6.12
C LEU A 65 -11.52 0.20 -7.03
N ALA A 66 -11.79 0.03 -8.33
CA ALA A 66 -11.74 1.09 -9.32
C ALA A 66 -12.69 2.24 -8.93
N SER A 67 -13.94 1.91 -8.56
CA SER A 67 -14.92 2.89 -8.09
C SER A 67 -14.46 3.64 -6.82
N ARG A 68 -13.91 2.92 -5.83
CA ARG A 68 -13.44 3.53 -4.56
C ARG A 68 -12.24 4.43 -4.74
N LEU A 69 -11.36 4.08 -5.68
CA LEU A 69 -10.15 4.83 -5.98
C LEU A 69 -10.38 5.93 -7.02
N GLY A 70 -11.61 6.06 -7.55
CA GLY A 70 -11.93 7.04 -8.60
C GLY A 70 -11.15 6.78 -9.89
N MET A 71 -10.95 5.51 -10.23
CA MET A 71 -10.19 5.06 -11.39
C MET A 71 -11.08 4.34 -12.38
N GLU A 72 -10.75 4.48 -13.67
CA GLU A 72 -11.27 3.59 -14.70
C GLU A 72 -10.72 2.17 -14.53
N ALA A 73 -11.51 1.16 -14.92
CA ALA A 73 -11.15 -0.25 -14.75
C ALA A 73 -9.81 -0.60 -15.42
N ASP A 74 -9.54 -0.07 -16.62
CA ASP A 74 -8.27 -0.33 -17.32
C ASP A 74 -7.09 0.28 -16.58
N ARG A 75 -7.27 1.45 -15.94
CA ARG A 75 -6.24 2.09 -15.12
C ARG A 75 -5.96 1.29 -13.86
N LEU A 76 -6.97 0.67 -13.27
CA LEU A 76 -6.78 -0.25 -12.15
C LEU A 76 -5.99 -1.50 -12.57
N ARG A 77 -6.30 -2.10 -13.73
CA ARG A 77 -5.54 -3.26 -14.23
C ARG A 77 -4.09 -2.92 -14.54
N GLN A 78 -3.84 -1.73 -15.09
CA GLN A 78 -2.48 -1.21 -15.29
C GLN A 78 -1.75 -1.01 -13.95
N ALA A 79 -2.42 -0.39 -12.96
CA ALA A 79 -1.89 -0.22 -11.62
C ALA A 79 -1.57 -1.57 -10.95
N ARG A 80 -2.43 -2.58 -11.12
CA ARG A 80 -2.16 -3.96 -10.65
C ARG A 80 -0.90 -4.53 -11.31
N ALA A 81 -0.79 -4.44 -12.63
CA ALA A 81 0.37 -4.95 -13.36
C ALA A 81 1.69 -4.29 -12.92
N GLU A 82 1.67 -2.99 -12.60
CA GLU A 82 2.83 -2.30 -12.03
C GLU A 82 3.21 -2.84 -10.64
N LEU A 83 2.22 -3.10 -9.77
CA LEU A 83 2.47 -3.67 -8.45
C LEU A 83 3.00 -5.10 -8.52
N GLU A 84 2.49 -5.92 -9.44
CA GLU A 84 3.00 -7.28 -9.71
C GLU A 84 4.44 -7.22 -10.23
N ALA A 85 4.73 -6.33 -11.18
CA ALA A 85 6.08 -6.14 -11.70
C ALA A 85 7.06 -5.62 -10.64
N ALA A 86 6.58 -4.84 -9.67
CA ALA A 86 7.34 -4.37 -8.52
C ALA A 86 7.44 -5.40 -7.38
N ASP A 87 6.85 -6.60 -7.51
CA ASP A 87 6.83 -7.66 -6.48
C ASP A 87 6.18 -7.20 -5.16
N LEU A 88 5.17 -6.31 -5.26
CA LEU A 88 4.43 -5.75 -4.13
C LEU A 88 3.10 -6.46 -3.89
N VAL A 89 2.50 -7.02 -4.93
CA VAL A 89 1.25 -7.79 -4.85
C VAL A 89 1.31 -9.01 -5.77
N ALA A 90 0.53 -10.03 -5.42
CA ALA A 90 0.11 -11.08 -6.33
C ALA A 90 -1.42 -11.05 -6.47
N PHE A 91 -1.93 -11.41 -7.63
CA PHE A 91 -3.37 -11.46 -7.89
C PHE A 91 -3.73 -12.70 -8.68
N GLU A 92 -4.68 -13.46 -8.13
CA GLU A 92 -5.36 -14.55 -8.82
C GLU A 92 -6.85 -14.37 -8.57
N PRO A 93 -7.67 -14.04 -9.59
CA PRO A 93 -9.07 -13.72 -9.37
C PRO A 93 -9.80 -14.77 -8.52
N PRO A 94 -10.45 -14.39 -7.39
CA PRO A 94 -10.73 -13.04 -6.90
C PRO A 94 -9.79 -12.53 -5.78
N VAL A 95 -8.69 -13.24 -5.50
CA VAL A 95 -7.80 -13.04 -4.36
C VAL A 95 -6.66 -12.09 -4.72
N TRP A 96 -6.47 -11.10 -3.86
CA TRP A 96 -5.27 -10.27 -3.81
C TRP A 96 -4.40 -10.73 -2.65
N GLN A 97 -3.09 -10.72 -2.83
CA GLN A 97 -2.11 -10.88 -1.77
C GLN A 97 -1.15 -9.70 -1.80
N VAL A 98 -1.03 -8.98 -0.68
CA VAL A 98 0.07 -8.05 -0.42
C VAL A 98 1.30 -8.87 -0.06
N LEU A 99 2.37 -8.71 -0.81
CA LEU A 99 3.60 -9.49 -0.62
C LEU A 99 4.50 -8.84 0.44
N GLY A 100 5.22 -9.69 1.18
CA GLY A 100 6.34 -9.23 2.00
C GLY A 100 7.46 -8.71 1.11
N LEU A 101 8.03 -7.55 1.46
CA LEU A 101 9.12 -6.96 0.66
C LEU A 101 10.38 -7.83 0.76
N ARG A 102 11.02 -8.05 -0.38
CA ARG A 102 12.29 -8.78 -0.47
C ARG A 102 13.44 -7.89 0.02
N GLY A 103 14.17 -8.35 1.03
CA GLY A 103 15.29 -7.60 1.62
C GLY A 103 15.55 -8.11 3.04
N ASP A 104 16.74 -7.83 3.58
CA ASP A 104 17.24 -8.41 4.84
C ASP A 104 16.22 -8.23 5.99
N ASP A 105 15.70 -9.34 6.52
CA ASP A 105 14.85 -9.41 7.72
C ASP A 105 15.69 -9.20 8.99
N ARG A 106 16.50 -8.12 9.02
CA ARG A 106 17.37 -7.75 10.14
C ARG A 106 17.02 -6.40 10.74
#